data_AF-A0A2G2YA31-F1
#
_entry.id   AF-A0A2G2YA31-F1
#
_cell.length_a   1.000
_cell.length_b   1.000
_cell.length_c   1.000
_cell.angle_alpha   90.00
_cell.angle_beta   90.00
_cell.angle_gamma   90.00
#
_symmetry.space_group_name_H-M   'P 1'
#
loop_
_entity.id
_entity.type
_entity.pdbx_description
1 polymer ?
#
loop_
_entity_poly.entity_id
_entity_poly.type
_entity_poly.pdbx_seq_one_letter_code
_entity_poly.pdbx_strand_id
1 'polypeptide(L)'
;MQEKDWLSLVAVHSDAWLLSVAFYFGARFGFERADRRRLFNMINDLPTIFEVVSGTAKKQSKDKSSMSNHSSTKSKSNSKATQRGSESQAKYSRPQPKDDDEDGLDEDDEQGETLCGACGENYASDEFWICCDICEIWFHGKCVKITPARAEHIKQYKCPSCTSSKRTRP
;
A
#
# COMPACT_ATOMS: atom_id res chain seq x y z
N MET A 1 -12.71 18.71 -18.63
CA MET A 1 -11.41 17.99 -18.62
C MET A 1 -11.48 16.91 -19.69
N GLN A 2 -10.39 16.50 -20.35
CA GLN A 2 -10.46 15.32 -21.23
C GLN A 2 -10.42 14.05 -20.37
N GLU A 3 -11.06 12.97 -20.80
CA GLU A 3 -11.15 11.71 -20.06
C GLU A 3 -9.78 11.19 -19.60
N LYS A 4 -8.81 11.14 -20.51
CA LYS A 4 -7.41 10.78 -20.20
C LYS A 4 -6.74 11.71 -19.16
N ASP A 5 -7.08 12.99 -19.13
CA ASP A 5 -6.50 13.96 -18.20
C ASP A 5 -7.11 13.77 -16.80
N TRP A 6 -8.40 13.40 -16.74
CA TRP A 6 -9.10 13.03 -15.51
C TRP A 6 -8.61 11.69 -14.95
N LEU A 7 -8.50 10.65 -15.78
CA LEU A 7 -7.91 9.36 -15.40
C LEU A 7 -6.47 9.52 -14.89
N SER A 8 -5.68 10.39 -15.54
CA SER A 8 -4.33 10.74 -15.09
C SER A 8 -4.32 11.41 -13.71
N LEU A 9 -5.26 12.33 -13.46
CA LEU A 9 -5.39 13.01 -12.17
C LEU A 9 -5.79 12.03 -11.06
N VAL A 10 -6.80 11.19 -11.30
CA VAL A 10 -7.23 10.13 -10.38
C VAL A 10 -6.06 9.21 -10.06
N ALA A 11 -5.34 8.73 -11.07
CA ALA A 11 -4.20 7.83 -10.90
C ALA A 11 -3.07 8.41 -10.01
N VAL A 12 -2.73 9.69 -10.17
CA VAL A 12 -1.74 10.37 -9.30
C VAL A 12 -2.23 10.48 -7.85
N HIS A 13 -3.53 10.73 -7.64
CA HIS A 13 -4.10 10.73 -6.30
C HIS A 13 -4.14 9.32 -5.68
N SER A 14 -4.45 8.28 -6.46
CA SER A 14 -4.39 6.88 -6.03
C SER A 14 -2.97 6.46 -5.64
N ASP A 15 -1.96 6.80 -6.46
CA ASP A 15 -0.55 6.54 -6.18
C ASP A 15 -0.10 7.17 -4.83
N ALA A 16 -0.49 8.43 -4.58
CA ALA A 16 -0.18 9.12 -3.34
C ALA A 16 -0.95 8.54 -2.12
N TRP A 17 -2.19 8.10 -2.32
CA TRP A 17 -3.00 7.46 -1.28
C TRP A 17 -2.44 6.09 -0.89
N LEU A 18 -2.12 5.23 -1.86
CA LEU A 18 -1.53 3.91 -1.61
C LEU A 18 -0.20 4.01 -0.85
N LEU A 19 0.67 4.95 -1.21
CA LEU A 19 1.90 5.21 -0.48
C LEU A 19 1.63 5.66 0.97
N SER A 20 0.61 6.49 1.18
CA SER A 20 0.19 6.94 2.51
C SER A 20 -0.37 5.81 3.38
N VAL A 21 -1.21 4.94 2.81
CA VAL A 21 -1.78 3.75 3.47
C VAL A 21 -0.68 2.75 3.82
N ALA A 22 0.24 2.45 2.90
CA ALA A 22 1.36 1.54 3.13
C ALA A 22 2.27 2.03 4.29
N PHE A 23 2.54 3.33 4.36
CA PHE A 23 3.34 3.90 5.44
C PHE A 23 2.58 4.08 6.76
N TYR A 24 1.26 4.27 6.74
CA TYR A 24 0.40 4.20 7.93
C TYR A 24 0.48 2.81 8.56
N PHE A 25 0.28 1.75 7.78
CA PHE A 25 0.40 0.38 8.28
C PHE A 25 1.83 0.05 8.71
N GLY A 26 2.85 0.47 7.95
CA GLY A 26 4.25 0.35 8.36
C GLY A 26 4.53 0.99 9.73
N ALA A 27 3.98 2.18 10.00
CA ALA A 27 4.07 2.81 11.32
C ALA A 27 3.33 2.01 12.41
N ARG A 28 2.12 1.50 12.12
CA ARG A 28 1.33 0.67 13.03
C ARG A 28 1.99 -0.67 13.37
N PHE A 29 2.74 -1.24 12.44
CA PHE A 29 3.56 -2.46 12.61
C PHE A 29 4.97 -2.16 13.15
N GLY A 30 5.28 -0.93 13.53
CA GLY A 30 6.55 -0.56 14.17
C GLY A 30 7.78 -0.51 13.25
N PHE A 31 7.60 -0.42 11.92
CA PHE A 31 8.70 -0.46 10.94
C PHE A 31 9.79 0.57 11.26
N GLU A 32 11.05 0.12 11.31
CA GLU A 32 12.18 1.01 11.52
C GLU A 32 12.60 1.71 10.21
N ARG A 33 13.69 2.50 10.26
CA ARG A 33 14.30 3.13 9.08
C ARG A 33 14.75 2.09 8.02
N ALA A 34 15.08 0.87 8.43
CA ALA A 34 15.44 -0.21 7.51
C ALA A 34 14.22 -0.73 6.74
N ASP A 35 13.13 -1.02 7.45
CA ASP A 35 11.93 -1.64 6.89
C ASP A 35 11.14 -0.66 6.03
N ARG A 36 11.04 0.61 6.44
CA ARG A 36 10.48 1.69 5.61
C ARG A 36 11.21 1.86 4.28
N ARG A 37 12.53 1.72 4.27
CA ARG A 37 13.34 1.76 3.03
C ARG A 37 13.13 0.50 2.19
N ARG A 38 13.00 -0.67 2.81
CA ARG A 38 12.68 -1.92 2.09
C ARG A 38 11.29 -1.85 1.45
N LEU A 39 10.28 -1.38 2.20
CA LEU A 39 8.93 -1.14 1.72
C LEU A 39 8.91 -0.15 0.54
N PHE A 40 9.60 0.99 0.68
CA PHE A 40 9.73 1.96 -0.39
C PHE A 40 10.32 1.35 -1.67
N ASN A 41 11.42 0.59 -1.55
CA ASN A 41 12.01 -0.09 -2.71
C ASN A 41 11.02 -1.05 -3.38
N MET A 42 10.38 -1.94 -2.61
CA MET A 42 9.41 -2.91 -3.16
C MET A 42 8.19 -2.25 -3.83
N ILE A 43 7.81 -1.04 -3.43
CA ILE A 43 6.77 -0.24 -4.10
C ILE A 43 7.29 0.35 -5.42
N ASN A 44 8.53 0.86 -5.45
CA ASN A 44 9.15 1.45 -6.65
C ASN A 44 9.70 0.41 -7.65
N ASP A 45 9.74 -0.87 -7.27
CA ASP A 45 10.01 -1.99 -8.19
C ASP A 45 8.81 -2.26 -9.14
N LEU A 46 7.67 -1.62 -8.91
CA LEU A 46 6.46 -1.64 -9.75
C LEU A 46 6.25 -0.28 -10.46
N PRO A 47 5.66 -0.25 -11.66
CA PRO A 47 5.22 1.00 -12.28
C PRO A 47 4.04 1.61 -11.50
N THR A 48 3.94 2.93 -11.47
CA THR A 48 2.82 3.60 -10.77
C THR A 48 1.52 3.50 -11.59
N ILE A 49 0.36 3.70 -10.96
CA ILE A 49 -0.94 3.70 -11.65
C ILE A 49 -0.94 4.80 -12.72
N PHE A 50 -0.40 5.99 -12.41
CA PHE A 50 -0.23 7.06 -13.40
C PHE A 50 0.64 6.64 -14.59
N GLU A 51 1.73 5.88 -14.37
CA GLU A 51 2.57 5.40 -15.47
C GLU A 51 1.86 4.37 -16.36
N VAL A 52 1.04 3.51 -15.76
CA VAL A 52 0.23 2.51 -16.49
C VAL A 52 -0.86 3.21 -17.30
N VAL A 53 -1.61 4.13 -16.69
CA VAL A 53 -2.69 4.90 -17.33
C VAL A 53 -2.16 5.82 -18.44
N SER A 54 -0.99 6.43 -18.24
CA SER A 54 -0.35 7.30 -19.24
C SER A 54 0.37 6.54 -20.37
N GLY A 55 0.46 5.21 -20.28
CA GLY A 55 1.25 4.40 -21.22
C GLY A 55 2.76 4.65 -21.15
N THR A 56 3.26 5.33 -20.11
CA THR A 56 4.68 5.63 -19.91
C THR A 56 5.42 4.50 -19.19
N ALA A 57 4.70 3.56 -18.57
CA ALA A 57 5.21 2.36 -17.90
C ALA A 57 6.07 1.49 -18.84
N LYS A 58 7.37 1.74 -18.89
CA LYS A 58 8.33 0.92 -19.62
C LYS A 58 8.48 -0.43 -18.93
N LYS A 59 8.07 -1.49 -19.62
CA LYS A 59 8.19 -2.90 -19.19
C LYS A 59 9.62 -3.21 -18.72
N GLN A 60 9.84 -3.21 -17.40
CA GLN A 60 11.14 -3.50 -16.79
C GLN A 60 11.47 -5.00 -16.89
N SER A 61 11.93 -5.43 -18.07
CA SER A 61 12.41 -6.79 -18.28
C SER A 61 13.88 -6.94 -17.85
N LYS A 62 14.07 -7.55 -16.67
CA LYS A 62 15.17 -8.47 -16.33
C LYS A 62 16.54 -7.90 -15.91
N ASP A 63 17.07 -8.55 -14.87
CA ASP A 63 18.45 -8.59 -14.33
C ASP A 63 19.15 -7.30 -13.88
N LYS A 64 19.32 -7.17 -12.55
CA LYS A 64 20.55 -6.60 -11.95
C LYS A 64 20.86 -7.06 -10.53
N SER A 65 21.26 -8.33 -10.41
CA SER A 65 22.02 -8.81 -9.27
C SER A 65 23.50 -8.39 -9.42
N SER A 66 24.05 -7.63 -8.48
CA SER A 66 25.49 -7.52 -8.23
C SER A 66 25.77 -6.81 -6.90
N MET A 67 26.51 -7.46 -6.01
CA MET A 67 27.09 -6.81 -4.84
C MET A 67 28.40 -6.10 -5.25
N SER A 68 28.70 -4.95 -4.64
CA SER A 68 30.06 -4.40 -4.65
C SER A 68 30.29 -3.58 -3.39
N ASN A 69 31.28 -3.97 -2.59
CA ASN A 69 31.74 -3.23 -1.42
C ASN A 69 32.94 -2.36 -1.81
N HIS A 70 32.88 -1.06 -1.54
CA HIS A 70 34.08 -0.26 -1.26
C HIS A 70 33.77 0.82 -0.20
N SER A 71 34.82 1.35 0.44
CA SER A 71 34.73 2.26 1.58
C SER A 71 35.35 3.65 1.29
N SER A 72 35.92 4.30 2.32
CA SER A 72 36.84 5.44 2.31
C SER A 72 36.37 6.84 1.83
N THR A 73 35.82 7.60 2.79
CA THR A 73 36.35 8.90 3.27
C THR A 73 36.69 10.07 2.31
N LYS A 74 35.86 11.14 2.42
CA LYS A 74 36.23 12.47 3.01
C LYS A 74 37.33 13.34 2.34
N SER A 75 36.97 14.52 1.76
CA SER A 75 37.46 15.87 2.20
C SER A 75 37.07 17.09 1.33
N LYS A 76 37.14 18.28 1.96
CA LYS A 76 36.74 19.65 1.55
C LYS A 76 37.61 20.36 0.48
N SER A 77 37.01 21.31 -0.25
CA SER A 77 37.39 22.76 -0.34
C SER A 77 36.28 23.55 -1.12
N ASN A 78 35.74 24.69 -0.67
CA ASN A 78 36.24 26.10 -0.67
C ASN A 78 36.51 26.62 -2.11
N SER A 79 36.09 27.80 -2.60
CA SER A 79 35.74 29.14 -2.00
C SER A 79 34.92 29.98 -3.06
N LYS A 80 34.44 31.24 -2.95
CA LYS A 80 34.28 32.32 -1.92
C LYS A 80 33.44 33.50 -2.49
N ALA A 81 32.29 33.85 -1.87
CA ALA A 81 31.59 35.18 -1.89
C ALA A 81 31.08 35.74 -3.27
N THR A 82 30.28 36.81 -3.40
CA THR A 82 29.92 37.97 -2.54
C THR A 82 28.48 38.53 -2.73
N GLN A 83 27.80 38.89 -1.61
CA GLN A 83 26.93 40.09 -1.38
C GLN A 83 25.66 40.33 -2.25
N ARG A 84 24.62 41.10 -1.86
CA ARG A 84 24.05 41.65 -0.58
C ARG A 84 22.63 42.19 -0.92
N GLY A 85 21.68 42.26 0.02
CA GLY A 85 20.47 43.09 -0.18
C GLY A 85 19.22 42.68 0.61
N SER A 86 18.88 43.50 1.61
CA SER A 86 17.71 43.50 2.49
C SER A 86 16.31 43.61 1.83
N GLU A 87 15.29 43.01 2.50
CA GLU A 87 14.01 43.60 3.01
C GLU A 87 13.06 44.37 2.04
N SER A 88 11.71 44.39 2.20
CA SER A 88 10.79 43.82 3.21
C SER A 88 9.31 43.78 2.72
N GLN A 89 8.49 42.97 3.40
CA GLN A 89 7.06 43.18 3.78
C GLN A 89 6.02 43.70 2.75
N ALA A 90 4.97 42.88 2.50
CA ALA A 90 3.63 43.32 2.08
C ALA A 90 2.52 42.41 2.69
N LYS A 91 1.25 42.83 2.65
CA LYS A 91 0.06 42.16 3.24
C LYS A 91 -1.09 42.02 2.21
N TYR A 92 -2.22 41.45 2.64
CA TYR A 92 -3.55 41.35 1.97
C TYR A 92 -3.67 40.27 0.88
N SER A 93 -4.83 39.64 0.64
CA SER A 93 -5.99 39.35 1.51
C SER A 93 -6.89 38.25 0.91
N ARG A 94 -7.73 37.62 1.76
CA ARG A 94 -8.79 36.66 1.37
C ARG A 94 -10.02 37.40 0.80
N PRO A 95 -10.71 36.82 -0.19
CA PRO A 95 -12.14 36.50 0.02
C PRO A 95 -12.47 35.01 -0.16
N GLN A 96 -13.71 34.64 0.17
CA GLN A 96 -14.32 33.33 0.00
C GLN A 96 -15.73 33.54 -0.59
N PRO A 97 -16.21 32.66 -1.49
CA PRO A 97 -17.64 32.38 -1.64
C PRO A 97 -18.06 31.16 -0.80
N LYS A 98 -19.25 31.21 -0.23
CA LYS A 98 -20.13 30.03 -0.13
C LYS A 98 -21.02 30.07 -1.37
N ASP A 99 -21.57 28.94 -1.76
CA ASP A 99 -23.01 28.78 -1.79
C ASP A 99 -23.31 27.33 -1.37
N ASP A 100 -24.53 27.09 -0.89
CA ASP A 100 -25.00 25.80 -0.39
C ASP A 100 -25.84 25.13 -1.50
N ASP A 101 -25.73 23.81 -1.71
CA ASP A 101 -26.72 23.01 -2.43
C ASP A 101 -26.72 21.58 -1.86
N GLU A 102 -27.90 20.98 -1.78
CA GLU A 102 -28.18 19.68 -1.16
C GLU A 102 -28.49 18.64 -2.25
N ASP A 103 -27.65 17.62 -2.40
CA ASP A 103 -28.00 16.41 -3.15
C ASP A 103 -27.33 15.20 -2.47
N GLY A 104 -28.15 14.24 -2.05
CA GLY A 104 -27.69 12.97 -1.49
C GLY A 104 -27.41 11.99 -2.61
N LEU A 105 -26.19 11.48 -2.69
CA LEU A 105 -25.79 10.45 -3.65
C LEU A 105 -25.28 9.22 -2.90
N ASP A 106 -25.65 8.06 -3.42
CA ASP A 106 -25.70 6.79 -2.70
C ASP A 106 -24.34 6.31 -2.14
N GLU A 107 -24.42 5.58 -1.03
CA GLU A 107 -23.32 4.76 -0.51
C GLU A 107 -23.10 3.55 -1.43
N ASP A 108 -22.47 3.77 -2.59
CA ASP A 108 -22.11 2.70 -3.53
C ASP A 108 -21.01 1.82 -2.89
N ASP A 109 -21.45 0.67 -2.40
CA ASP A 109 -20.77 -0.13 -1.39
C ASP A 109 -19.63 -0.93 -2.06
N GLU A 110 -18.42 -0.37 -2.11
CA GLU A 110 -17.21 -1.02 -2.65
C GLU A 110 -16.71 -2.16 -1.72
N GLN A 111 -17.59 -3.15 -1.53
CA GLN A 111 -17.41 -4.31 -0.68
C GLN A 111 -16.36 -5.24 -1.29
N GLY A 112 -15.09 -5.06 -0.87
CA GLY A 112 -13.97 -5.90 -1.27
C GLY A 112 -14.24 -7.38 -0.99
N GLU A 113 -14.64 -8.12 -2.04
CA GLU A 113 -15.07 -9.52 -1.98
C GLU A 113 -14.03 -10.39 -1.27
N THR A 114 -14.32 -10.78 -0.03
CA THR A 114 -13.39 -11.56 0.79
C THR A 114 -13.51 -13.03 0.42
N LEU A 115 -12.77 -13.44 -0.61
CA LEU A 115 -12.83 -14.79 -1.18
C LEU A 115 -12.24 -15.86 -0.25
N CYS A 116 -12.89 -17.02 -0.18
CA CYS A 116 -12.43 -18.13 0.65
C CYS A 116 -11.20 -18.82 0.04
N GLY A 117 -10.08 -18.83 0.77
CA GLY A 117 -8.80 -19.42 0.34
C GLY A 117 -8.77 -20.94 0.11
N ALA A 118 -9.92 -21.62 0.17
CA ALA A 118 -10.06 -23.06 -0.13
C ALA A 118 -11.13 -23.39 -1.18
N CYS A 119 -12.03 -22.47 -1.53
CA CYS A 119 -13.05 -22.70 -2.58
C CYS A 119 -13.22 -21.55 -3.58
N GLY A 120 -12.61 -20.38 -3.35
CA GLY A 120 -12.71 -19.21 -4.25
C GLY A 120 -14.00 -18.39 -4.12
N GLU A 121 -15.06 -18.96 -3.56
CA GLU A 121 -16.35 -18.28 -3.34
C GLU A 121 -16.27 -17.09 -2.36
N ASN A 122 -17.12 -16.07 -2.60
CA ASN A 122 -17.27 -14.87 -1.79
C ASN A 122 -18.14 -15.11 -0.51
N TYR A 123 -18.21 -14.10 0.35
CA TYR A 123 -18.95 -14.05 1.61
C TYR A 123 -20.47 -14.17 1.45
N ALA A 124 -21.05 -15.23 2.03
CA ALA A 124 -22.48 -15.34 2.29
C ALA A 124 -22.80 -14.94 3.74
N SER A 125 -23.91 -14.22 3.97
CA SER A 125 -24.25 -13.56 5.24
C SER A 125 -24.23 -14.46 6.47
N ASP A 126 -24.64 -15.72 6.30
CA ASP A 126 -24.93 -16.65 7.39
C ASP A 126 -23.78 -17.67 7.61
N GLU A 127 -22.67 -17.56 6.88
CA GLU A 127 -21.62 -18.57 6.91
C GLU A 127 -20.51 -18.27 7.92
N PHE A 128 -20.02 -19.31 8.61
CA PHE A 128 -18.94 -19.17 9.58
C PHE A 128 -17.56 -19.13 8.92
N TRP A 129 -16.74 -18.14 9.28
CA TRP A 129 -15.39 -17.89 8.75
C TRP A 129 -14.29 -17.93 9.82
N ILE A 130 -13.06 -18.27 9.40
CA ILE A 130 -11.86 -18.27 10.26
C ILE A 130 -10.60 -17.84 9.47
N CYS A 131 -9.75 -17.01 10.07
CA CYS A 131 -8.49 -16.51 9.50
C CYS A 131 -7.27 -17.30 10.02
N CYS A 132 -6.29 -17.56 9.15
CA CYS A 132 -5.08 -18.34 9.46
C CYS A 132 -3.91 -17.45 9.93
N ASP A 133 -3.38 -17.66 11.14
CA ASP A 133 -2.28 -16.86 11.74
C ASP A 133 -0.92 -16.96 11.00
N ILE A 134 -0.83 -17.72 9.90
CA ILE A 134 0.42 -18.02 9.18
C ILE A 134 0.41 -17.48 7.75
N CYS A 135 -0.76 -17.18 7.20
CA CYS A 135 -0.90 -16.63 5.85
C CYS A 135 -1.96 -15.52 5.75
N GLU A 136 -2.68 -15.21 6.84
CA GLU A 136 -3.68 -14.13 6.94
C GLU A 136 -4.87 -14.25 5.96
N ILE A 137 -5.02 -15.44 5.35
CA ILE A 137 -6.12 -15.79 4.45
C ILE A 137 -7.34 -16.26 5.27
N TRP A 138 -8.51 -15.83 4.84
CA TRP A 138 -9.83 -16.20 5.36
C TRP A 138 -10.39 -17.48 4.71
N PHE A 139 -11.08 -18.29 5.51
CA PHE A 139 -11.67 -19.55 5.07
C PHE A 139 -13.07 -19.75 5.68
N HIS A 140 -14.04 -20.21 4.89
CA HIS A 140 -15.26 -20.83 5.41
C HIS A 140 -14.88 -22.02 6.31
N GLY A 141 -15.43 -22.09 7.53
CA GLY A 141 -15.16 -23.17 8.48
C GLY A 141 -15.48 -24.56 7.93
N LYS A 142 -16.52 -24.67 7.08
CA LYS A 142 -16.87 -25.92 6.35
C LYS A 142 -15.72 -26.41 5.46
N CYS A 143 -15.05 -25.51 4.74
CA CYS A 143 -13.97 -25.82 3.81
C CYS A 143 -12.68 -26.28 4.52
N VAL A 144 -12.49 -25.89 5.78
CA VAL A 144 -11.33 -26.26 6.60
C VAL A 144 -11.64 -27.19 7.79
N LYS A 145 -12.89 -27.66 7.90
CA LYS A 145 -13.37 -28.60 8.94
C LYS A 145 -13.22 -28.04 10.37
N ILE A 146 -13.52 -26.75 10.54
CA ILE A 146 -13.65 -26.05 11.82
C ILE A 146 -15.12 -25.62 12.01
N THR A 147 -15.69 -25.90 13.18
CA THR A 147 -17.01 -25.42 13.61
C THR A 147 -16.87 -24.21 14.54
N PRO A 148 -17.89 -23.35 14.70
CA PRO A 148 -17.84 -22.19 15.60
C PRO A 148 -17.40 -22.56 17.04
N ALA A 149 -18.07 -23.53 17.67
CA ALA A 149 -17.73 -24.02 19.01
C ALA A 149 -16.31 -24.59 19.13
N ARG A 150 -15.71 -25.05 18.03
CA ARG A 150 -14.29 -25.45 18.00
C ARG A 150 -13.37 -24.24 17.91
N ALA A 151 -13.75 -23.20 17.17
CA ALA A 151 -12.96 -21.97 17.01
C ALA A 151 -12.84 -21.17 18.31
N GLU A 152 -13.90 -21.12 19.13
CA GLU A 152 -13.88 -20.55 20.50
C GLU A 152 -12.70 -21.05 21.36
N HIS A 153 -12.26 -22.29 21.11
CA HIS A 153 -11.21 -22.98 21.86
C HIS A 153 -9.83 -22.96 21.16
N ILE A 154 -9.72 -22.37 19.96
CA ILE A 154 -8.48 -22.29 19.18
C ILE A 154 -7.80 -20.94 19.44
N LYS A 155 -6.68 -20.97 20.19
CA LYS A 155 -5.85 -19.77 20.43
C LYS A 155 -5.00 -19.35 19.23
N GLN A 156 -4.67 -20.29 18.35
CA GLN A 156 -3.97 -20.06 17.08
C GLN A 156 -4.45 -21.08 16.05
N TYR A 157 -4.99 -20.62 14.93
CA TYR A 157 -5.48 -21.44 13.83
C TYR A 157 -4.48 -21.46 12.66
N LYS A 158 -4.13 -22.68 12.23
CA LYS A 158 -3.25 -22.93 11.09
C LYS A 158 -3.99 -23.72 10.02
N CYS A 159 -4.21 -23.10 8.86
CA CYS A 159 -4.92 -23.74 7.75
C CYS A 159 -4.18 -24.98 7.20
N PRO A 160 -4.88 -25.89 6.49
CA PRO A 160 -4.28 -27.13 5.99
C PRO A 160 -2.99 -26.92 5.19
N SER A 161 -2.96 -25.94 4.29
CA SER A 161 -1.81 -25.60 3.44
C SER A 161 -0.60 -25.15 4.26
N CYS A 162 -0.82 -24.31 5.28
CA CYS A 162 0.25 -23.90 6.20
C CYS A 162 0.68 -25.07 7.12
N THR A 163 -0.23 -25.98 7.47
CA THR A 163 0.08 -27.13 8.34
C THR A 163 0.93 -28.18 7.64
N SER A 164 0.68 -28.46 6.36
CA SER A 164 1.46 -29.40 5.53
C SER A 164 2.84 -28.87 5.14
N SER A 165 3.00 -27.55 5.01
CA SER A 165 4.24 -26.87 4.56
C SER A 165 5.40 -26.88 5.58
N LYS A 166 5.61 -27.98 6.31
CA LYS A 166 6.83 -28.25 7.10
C LYS A 166 8.04 -28.69 6.24
N ARG A 167 7.84 -28.84 4.93
CA ARG A 167 8.87 -28.76 3.88
C ARG A 167 8.28 -27.82 2.80
N THR A 168 9.05 -26.94 2.15
CA THR A 168 10.51 -26.90 2.02
C THR A 168 11.05 -25.50 2.35
N ARG A 169 12.18 -25.43 3.06
CA ARG A 169 12.93 -24.19 3.29
C ARG A 169 14.12 -24.13 2.32
N PRO A 170 14.35 -23.02 1.62
CA PRO A 170 15.65 -22.72 1.01
C PRO A 170 16.76 -22.54 2.07
#